data_AF-A0A8S3VEK2-F1
#
_entry.id   AF-A0A8S3VEK2-F1
#
_cell.length_a   1.000
_cell.length_b   1.000
_cell.length_c   1.000
_cell.angle_alpha   90.00
_cell.angle_beta   90.00
_cell.angle_gamma   90.00
#
_symmetry.space_group_name_H-M   'P 1'
#
loop_
_entity.id
_entity.type
_entity.pdbx_description
1 polymer ?
#
loop_
_entity_poly.entity_id
_entity_poly.type
_entity_poly.pdbx_seq_one_letter_code
_entity_poly.pdbx_strand_id
1 'polypeptide(L)'
;MPTSCPKNGFKCGTMEPVWLNGKELPCRPGYTSKNGFTPGCKYEPCLPENHKPLNNWRRSFGNNNTDITLCDSFLDPGWYKPISKAGNIMPTTCPKDGFRCGTIEPVWLNGTLPSIVNSTVNATACVSSFNRGCCSPYYDIQIRNCGKFNIYKLTNTKACPQGYCFVDPCHPSNYQILSGQVKRSSNYTLSKNDLPIDDSTLTTNWYRIKSKTGNDIVMTQQPINQCGSLPNTFIKTVDRKVCMSDVNNFCQVETTIKVRNCGNFTVYYLPTTTTKNAAYCFEQHDIPWIVVVSVLAVVIILFIAIFFIKQFTKRTKRDSTVENEKPPPYTPKIEHGMPPLQHKHDQQ
;
A
#
# COMPACT_ATOMS: atom_id res chain seq x y z
N MET A 1 -0.47 30.32 -24.87
CA MET A 1 -0.62 29.09 -24.05
C MET A 1 0.02 29.34 -22.69
N PRO A 2 -0.62 28.98 -21.57
CA PRO A 2 0.05 28.58 -20.32
C PRO A 2 0.00 27.03 -20.25
N THR A 3 1.06 26.21 -20.32
CA THR A 3 2.38 26.20 -19.64
C THR A 3 2.34 26.24 -18.11
N SER A 4 2.17 25.04 -17.54
CA SER A 4 2.51 24.58 -16.17
C SER A 4 1.80 25.21 -14.95
N CYS A 5 1.16 24.35 -14.15
CA CYS A 5 0.95 24.61 -12.73
C CYS A 5 2.25 24.29 -11.94
N PRO A 6 2.63 25.09 -10.93
CA PRO A 6 3.88 24.91 -10.19
C PRO A 6 3.85 23.70 -9.24
N LYS A 7 5.06 23.23 -8.89
CA LYS A 7 5.30 22.11 -7.97
C LYS A 7 5.00 22.53 -6.52
N ASN A 8 4.19 21.73 -5.81
CA ASN A 8 4.31 21.27 -4.41
C ASN A 8 2.93 20.78 -3.92
N GLY A 9 2.88 19.76 -3.06
CA GLY A 9 1.66 18.94 -2.87
C GLY A 9 0.71 19.36 -1.74
N PHE A 10 -0.61 19.29 -2.03
CA PHE A 10 -1.75 19.16 -1.07
C PHE A 10 -2.16 20.44 -0.27
N LYS A 11 -3.41 20.63 0.22
CA LYS A 11 -4.66 19.82 0.17
C LYS A 11 -5.94 20.66 0.46
N CYS A 12 -7.10 20.19 -0.05
CA CYS A 12 -8.50 20.35 0.43
C CYS A 12 -9.10 21.72 0.84
N GLY A 13 -10.32 22.04 0.36
CA GLY A 13 -11.36 22.74 1.16
C GLY A 13 -12.13 23.93 0.53
N THR A 14 -13.33 23.66 -0.01
CA THR A 14 -14.49 24.55 -0.29
C THR A 14 -14.33 26.08 -0.44
N MET A 15 -14.81 26.60 -1.57
CA MET A 15 -15.66 27.80 -1.70
C MET A 15 -16.44 27.68 -3.03
N GLU A 16 -17.61 28.32 -3.17
CA GLU A 16 -18.49 28.15 -4.34
C GLU A 16 -17.86 28.63 -5.67
N PRO A 17 -18.23 28.03 -6.82
CA PRO A 17 -17.66 28.41 -8.11
C PRO A 17 -18.07 29.83 -8.52
N VAL A 18 -17.07 30.67 -8.83
CA VAL A 18 -17.29 32.06 -9.25
C VAL A 18 -17.41 32.13 -10.78
N TRP A 19 -18.47 32.77 -11.26
CA TRP A 19 -18.80 32.90 -12.68
C TRP A 19 -18.58 34.32 -13.16
N LEU A 20 -18.02 34.47 -14.38
CA LEU A 20 -17.93 35.76 -15.07
C LEU A 20 -18.29 35.56 -16.54
N ASN A 21 -19.24 36.34 -17.05
CA ASN A 21 -19.71 36.29 -18.45
C ASN A 21 -20.07 34.87 -18.93
N GLY A 22 -20.75 34.09 -18.07
CA GLY A 22 -21.17 32.71 -18.36
C GLY A 22 -20.05 31.65 -18.36
N LYS A 23 -18.82 32.01 -17.97
CA LYS A 23 -17.70 31.08 -17.80
C LYS A 23 -17.30 30.97 -16.35
N GLU A 24 -17.07 29.75 -15.89
CA GLU A 24 -16.46 29.48 -14.58
C GLU A 24 -15.01 29.99 -14.58
N LEU A 25 -14.64 30.79 -13.58
CA LEU A 25 -13.29 31.32 -13.47
C LEU A 25 -12.30 30.23 -12.99
N PRO A 26 -11.01 30.31 -13.36
CA PRO A 26 -9.98 29.46 -12.78
C PRO A 26 -9.98 29.63 -11.25
N CYS A 27 -10.13 28.52 -10.54
CA CYS A 27 -10.05 28.50 -9.09
C CYS A 27 -8.65 28.97 -8.64
N ARG A 28 -8.58 29.65 -7.49
CA ARG A 28 -7.29 30.05 -6.89
C ARG A 28 -6.38 28.82 -6.71
N PRO A 29 -5.05 28.96 -6.78
CA PRO A 29 -4.13 27.85 -6.49
C PRO A 29 -4.48 27.17 -5.16
N GLY A 30 -4.83 25.88 -5.21
CA GLY A 30 -5.28 25.08 -4.06
C GLY A 30 -6.78 24.71 -4.04
N TYR A 31 -7.60 25.26 -4.93
CA TYR A 31 -9.05 24.99 -5.00
C TYR A 31 -9.43 24.20 -6.27
N THR A 32 -10.54 23.44 -6.20
CA THR A 32 -11.13 22.68 -7.32
C THR A 32 -12.62 22.98 -7.43
N SER A 33 -13.18 23.01 -8.65
CA SER A 33 -14.62 23.21 -8.83
C SER A 33 -15.45 22.01 -8.39
N LYS A 34 -16.73 22.25 -8.08
CA LYS A 34 -17.72 21.20 -7.73
C LYS A 34 -17.91 20.16 -8.84
N ASN A 35 -17.56 20.52 -10.08
CA ASN A 35 -17.65 19.68 -11.26
C ASN A 35 -16.33 18.95 -11.59
N GLY A 36 -15.26 19.15 -10.82
CA GLY A 36 -13.93 18.56 -11.06
C GLY A 36 -13.13 19.20 -12.21
N PHE A 37 -13.66 20.26 -12.82
CA PHE A 37 -13.06 20.97 -13.95
C PHE A 37 -12.81 22.43 -13.60
N THR A 38 -11.62 22.72 -13.10
CA THR A 38 -11.09 24.08 -13.12
C THR A 38 -10.44 24.32 -14.48
N PRO A 39 -10.80 25.38 -15.25
CA PRO A 39 -10.16 25.67 -16.52
C PRO A 39 -8.64 25.83 -16.38
N GLY A 40 -7.87 24.94 -17.03
CA GLY A 40 -6.41 24.86 -16.94
C GLY A 40 -5.87 23.75 -16.02
N CYS A 41 -6.70 23.13 -15.18
CA CYS A 41 -6.30 21.98 -14.36
C CYS A 41 -6.45 20.65 -15.13
N LYS A 42 -5.47 19.75 -14.96
CA LYS A 42 -5.53 18.39 -15.52
C LYS A 42 -6.42 17.50 -14.66
N TYR A 43 -7.40 16.84 -15.28
CA TYR A 43 -8.27 15.87 -14.62
C TYR A 43 -7.45 14.76 -13.92
N GLU A 44 -7.72 14.55 -12.63
CA GLU A 44 -6.94 13.65 -11.77
C GLU A 44 -7.78 12.47 -11.25
N PRO A 45 -7.81 11.34 -11.96
CA PRO A 45 -8.66 10.21 -11.59
C PRO A 45 -8.19 9.45 -10.34
N CYS A 46 -6.98 9.71 -9.83
CA CYS A 46 -6.52 9.13 -8.56
C CYS A 46 -7.24 9.69 -7.31
N LEU A 47 -7.95 10.81 -7.44
CA LEU A 47 -8.78 11.37 -6.37
C LEU A 47 -10.06 10.54 -6.18
N PRO A 48 -10.50 10.27 -4.92
CA PRO A 48 -11.69 9.44 -4.63
C PRO A 48 -12.96 9.85 -5.36
N GLU A 49 -13.18 11.16 -5.52
CA GLU A 49 -14.33 11.77 -6.20
C GLU A 49 -14.35 11.53 -7.73
N ASN A 50 -13.21 11.17 -8.32
CA ASN A 50 -13.02 11.03 -9.77
C ASN A 50 -12.97 9.57 -10.27
N HIS A 51 -13.37 8.60 -9.43
CA HIS A 51 -13.51 7.19 -9.84
C HIS A 51 -14.63 6.44 -9.12
N LYS A 52 -15.26 5.51 -9.83
CA LYS A 52 -16.28 4.61 -9.27
C LYS A 52 -15.62 3.42 -8.53
N PRO A 53 -16.15 2.99 -7.37
CA PRO A 53 -15.67 1.78 -6.71
C PRO A 53 -16.13 0.53 -7.48
N LEU A 54 -15.23 -0.43 -7.69
CA LEU A 54 -15.56 -1.75 -8.23
C LEU A 54 -15.46 -2.78 -7.11
N ASN A 55 -16.56 -2.96 -6.37
CA ASN A 55 -16.62 -3.75 -5.15
C ASN A 55 -17.39 -5.07 -5.32
N ASN A 56 -16.85 -6.01 -6.09
CA ASN A 56 -17.39 -7.36 -6.16
C ASN A 56 -16.24 -8.36 -5.99
N TRP A 57 -16.30 -9.22 -4.98
CA TRP A 57 -15.24 -10.19 -4.68
C TRP A 57 -15.18 -11.32 -5.70
N ARG A 58 -16.30 -11.64 -6.37
CA ARG A 58 -16.38 -12.71 -7.38
C ARG A 58 -15.41 -12.50 -8.53
N ARG A 59 -14.98 -11.26 -8.79
CA ARG A 59 -13.95 -10.86 -9.77
C ARG A 59 -12.55 -11.42 -9.49
N SER A 60 -12.35 -12.07 -8.35
CA SER A 60 -11.07 -12.68 -7.98
C SER A 60 -10.63 -13.73 -8.99
N PHE A 61 -9.39 -13.68 -9.47
CA PHE A 61 -8.83 -14.67 -10.38
C PHE A 61 -8.98 -16.10 -9.85
N GLY A 62 -8.82 -16.32 -8.54
CA GLY A 62 -9.04 -17.61 -7.90
C GLY A 62 -10.50 -18.08 -7.79
N ASN A 63 -11.49 -17.26 -8.16
CA ASN A 63 -12.90 -17.65 -8.16
C ASN A 63 -13.29 -18.33 -9.48
N ASN A 64 -13.46 -19.65 -9.45
CA ASN A 64 -13.94 -20.48 -10.55
C ASN A 64 -15.45 -20.80 -10.50
N ASN A 65 -16.17 -20.36 -9.46
CA ASN A 65 -17.62 -20.53 -9.41
C ASN A 65 -18.29 -19.64 -10.48
N THR A 66 -19.10 -20.26 -11.33
CA THR A 66 -19.83 -19.58 -12.42
C THR A 66 -21.36 -19.74 -12.32
N ASP A 67 -21.87 -20.19 -11.18
CA ASP A 67 -23.31 -20.43 -10.95
C ASP A 67 -24.13 -19.13 -11.08
N ILE A 68 -23.53 -18.00 -10.67
CA ILE A 68 -24.05 -16.65 -10.91
C ILE A 68 -22.96 -15.82 -11.58
N THR A 69 -22.96 -15.84 -12.92
CA THR A 69 -21.94 -15.19 -13.74
C THR A 69 -21.95 -13.67 -13.64
N LEU A 70 -20.75 -13.06 -13.63
CA LEU A 70 -20.58 -11.62 -13.76
C LEU A 70 -20.67 -11.19 -15.22
N CYS A 71 -21.26 -10.02 -15.42
CA CYS A 71 -21.56 -9.46 -16.72
C CYS A 71 -21.32 -7.94 -16.71
N ASP A 72 -20.24 -7.50 -17.35
CA ASP A 72 -19.83 -6.09 -17.44
C ASP A 72 -20.35 -5.39 -18.70
N SER A 73 -21.33 -5.96 -19.40
CA SER A 73 -22.00 -5.28 -20.53
C SER A 73 -22.84 -4.09 -20.07
N PHE A 74 -23.19 -4.06 -18.78
CA PHE A 74 -23.88 -2.97 -18.09
C PHE A 74 -22.93 -2.07 -17.28
N LEU A 75 -21.60 -2.23 -17.44
CA LEU A 75 -20.62 -1.38 -16.77
C LEU A 75 -20.41 -0.09 -17.58
N ASP A 76 -20.86 1.06 -17.07
CA ASP A 76 -20.60 2.35 -17.72
C ASP A 76 -19.09 2.53 -18.03
N PRO A 77 -18.71 3.10 -19.19
CA PRO A 77 -17.34 3.54 -19.41
C PRO A 77 -16.91 4.60 -18.38
N GLY A 78 -15.72 4.45 -17.81
CA GLY A 78 -15.23 5.38 -16.78
C GLY A 78 -14.03 4.89 -16.00
N TRP A 79 -13.55 5.70 -15.05
CA TRP A 79 -12.47 5.32 -14.15
C TRP A 79 -13.02 4.50 -12.97
N TYR A 80 -12.47 3.32 -12.77
CA TYR A 80 -12.83 2.40 -11.69
C TYR A 80 -11.63 2.08 -10.81
N LYS A 81 -11.90 1.96 -9.51
CA LYS A 81 -10.97 1.42 -8.52
C LYS A 81 -11.51 0.10 -7.98
N PRO A 82 -10.89 -1.05 -8.30
CA PRO A 82 -11.14 -2.30 -7.61
C PRO A 82 -10.79 -2.17 -6.12
N ILE A 83 -11.77 -2.45 -5.25
CA ILE A 83 -11.65 -2.35 -3.78
C ILE A 83 -12.09 -3.61 -3.03
N SER A 84 -12.55 -4.65 -3.73
CA SER A 84 -12.96 -5.90 -3.10
C SER A 84 -11.76 -6.80 -2.75
N LYS A 85 -12.03 -7.91 -2.05
CA LYS A 85 -11.05 -9.00 -1.81
C LYS A 85 -10.54 -9.68 -3.08
N ALA A 86 -11.04 -9.32 -4.28
CA ALA A 86 -10.46 -9.73 -5.55
C ALA A 86 -9.08 -9.09 -5.81
N GLY A 87 -8.69 -8.07 -5.05
CA GLY A 87 -7.46 -7.32 -5.25
C GLY A 87 -7.62 -6.18 -6.25
N ASN A 88 -6.49 -5.57 -6.61
CA ASN A 88 -6.42 -4.33 -7.38
C ASN A 88 -5.53 -4.45 -8.63
N ILE A 89 -5.11 -5.66 -8.97
CA ILE A 89 -4.17 -5.97 -10.06
C ILE A 89 -4.95 -6.76 -11.11
N MET A 90 -5.06 -6.27 -12.34
CA MET A 90 -5.59 -7.10 -13.43
C MET A 90 -4.54 -8.17 -13.79
N PRO A 91 -4.90 -9.46 -13.90
CA PRO A 91 -3.93 -10.52 -14.17
C PRO A 91 -3.30 -10.35 -15.56
N THR A 92 -1.97 -10.49 -15.65
CA THR A 92 -1.20 -10.36 -16.90
C THR A 92 -0.94 -11.71 -17.60
N THR A 93 -1.69 -12.75 -17.22
CA THR A 93 -1.59 -14.09 -17.79
C THR A 93 -2.99 -14.54 -18.16
N CYS A 94 -3.14 -15.08 -19.38
CA CYS A 94 -4.41 -15.58 -19.89
C CYS A 94 -4.96 -16.73 -19.02
N PRO A 95 -6.20 -16.63 -18.49
CA PRO A 95 -6.93 -17.77 -17.96
C PRO A 95 -7.46 -18.62 -19.12
N LYS A 96 -6.58 -19.47 -19.68
CA LYS A 96 -6.82 -20.22 -20.94
C LYS A 96 -8.15 -20.98 -20.99
N ASP A 97 -8.54 -21.57 -19.87
CA ASP A 97 -9.74 -22.42 -19.79
C ASP A 97 -11.05 -21.62 -19.81
N GLY A 98 -11.01 -20.30 -19.62
CA GLY A 98 -12.18 -19.49 -19.23
C GLY A 98 -12.53 -19.71 -17.75
N PHE A 99 -13.80 -19.56 -17.38
CA PHE A 99 -14.38 -19.95 -16.08
C PHE A 99 -13.55 -19.51 -14.85
N ARG A 100 -13.24 -18.21 -14.79
CA ARG A 100 -12.50 -17.55 -13.72
C ARG A 100 -13.14 -16.21 -13.42
N CYS A 101 -12.79 -15.58 -12.30
CA CYS A 101 -13.23 -14.23 -11.99
C CYS A 101 -14.77 -14.11 -11.91
N GLY A 102 -15.43 -15.22 -11.57
CA GLY A 102 -16.89 -15.31 -11.45
C GLY A 102 -17.64 -15.20 -12.77
N THR A 103 -17.01 -15.48 -13.91
CA THR A 103 -17.62 -15.37 -15.24
C THR A 103 -17.11 -16.47 -16.18
N ILE A 104 -17.81 -16.71 -17.30
CA ILE A 104 -17.38 -17.71 -18.29
C ILE A 104 -16.21 -17.18 -19.12
N GLU A 105 -16.25 -15.88 -19.47
CA GLU A 105 -15.27 -15.23 -20.32
C GLU A 105 -14.52 -14.10 -19.58
N PRO A 106 -13.42 -14.42 -18.87
CA PRO A 106 -12.70 -13.44 -18.05
C PRO A 106 -11.96 -12.43 -18.92
N VAL A 107 -12.06 -11.14 -18.55
CA VAL A 107 -11.26 -10.08 -19.18
C VAL A 107 -9.99 -9.85 -18.35
N TRP A 108 -8.83 -10.05 -18.98
CA TRP A 108 -7.49 -9.99 -18.39
C TRP A 108 -6.59 -9.00 -19.14
N LEU A 109 -5.44 -8.64 -18.57
CA LEU A 109 -4.55 -7.61 -19.11
C LEU A 109 -3.50 -8.22 -20.04
N ASN A 110 -3.61 -7.97 -21.35
CA ASN A 110 -2.55 -8.30 -22.29
C ASN A 110 -1.57 -7.12 -22.38
N GLY A 111 -0.57 -7.14 -21.49
CA GLY A 111 0.43 -6.09 -21.38
C GLY A 111 0.99 -5.97 -19.96
N THR A 112 1.60 -4.82 -19.68
CA THR A 112 2.21 -4.51 -18.38
C THR A 112 1.40 -3.47 -17.61
N LEU A 113 1.59 -3.44 -16.28
CA LEU A 113 1.00 -2.43 -15.42
C LEU A 113 1.92 -1.21 -15.32
N PRO A 114 1.39 0.00 -15.09
CA PRO A 114 2.21 1.19 -14.90
C PRO A 114 3.07 1.08 -13.63
N SER A 115 4.40 1.02 -13.84
CA SER A 115 5.40 0.93 -12.78
C SER A 115 5.66 2.28 -12.11
N ILE A 116 5.78 3.35 -12.89
CA ILE A 116 6.05 4.73 -12.45
C ILE A 116 4.80 5.35 -11.79
N VAL A 117 4.94 5.99 -10.63
CA VAL A 117 3.83 6.66 -9.93
C VAL A 117 3.32 7.86 -10.71
N ASN A 118 2.00 8.08 -10.72
CA ASN A 118 1.28 9.07 -11.51
C ASN A 118 1.33 8.88 -13.04
N SER A 119 2.02 7.86 -13.57
CA SER A 119 1.94 7.54 -14.99
C SER A 119 0.61 6.87 -15.35
N THR A 120 0.14 7.16 -16.57
CA THR A 120 -0.97 6.47 -17.21
C THR A 120 -0.45 5.77 -18.45
N VAL A 121 -0.82 4.51 -18.63
CA VAL A 121 -0.51 3.73 -19.85
C VAL A 121 -1.82 3.35 -20.54
N ASN A 122 -1.80 3.34 -21.87
CA ASN A 122 -2.83 2.64 -22.65
C ASN A 122 -2.49 1.14 -22.64
N ALA A 123 -3.49 0.28 -22.55
CA ALA A 123 -3.29 -1.17 -22.56
C ALA A 123 -4.51 -1.91 -23.13
N THR A 124 -4.30 -3.14 -23.57
CA THR A 124 -5.35 -3.99 -24.13
C THR A 124 -5.87 -4.97 -23.07
N ALA A 125 -7.17 -4.92 -22.80
CA ALA A 125 -7.87 -5.90 -21.97
C ALA A 125 -8.48 -6.98 -22.88
N CYS A 126 -7.93 -8.18 -22.84
CA CYS A 126 -8.32 -9.30 -23.69
C CYS A 126 -9.40 -10.15 -23.02
N VAL A 127 -10.37 -10.62 -23.79
CA VAL A 127 -11.30 -11.67 -23.35
C VAL A 127 -10.65 -13.04 -23.57
N SER A 128 -10.59 -13.86 -22.52
CA SER A 128 -10.29 -15.29 -22.63
C SER A 128 -11.58 -16.10 -22.71
N SER A 129 -11.61 -17.12 -23.56
CA SER A 129 -12.78 -17.98 -23.77
C SER A 129 -12.32 -19.35 -24.26
N PHE A 130 -12.86 -20.42 -23.69
CA PHE A 130 -12.49 -21.81 -24.01
C PHE A 130 -12.47 -22.10 -25.53
N ASN A 131 -13.45 -21.58 -26.28
CA ASN A 131 -13.59 -21.79 -27.73
C ASN A 131 -12.92 -20.71 -28.60
N ARG A 132 -12.56 -19.55 -28.05
CA ARG A 132 -12.01 -18.39 -28.82
C ARG A 132 -10.57 -18.03 -28.46
N GLY A 133 -9.96 -18.79 -27.56
CA GLY A 133 -8.60 -18.57 -27.08
C GLY A 133 -8.49 -17.34 -26.17
N CYS A 134 -7.28 -16.80 -26.08
CA CYS A 134 -6.90 -15.86 -25.03
C CYS A 134 -7.25 -14.39 -25.27
N CYS A 135 -7.53 -13.95 -26.50
CA CYS A 135 -7.75 -12.54 -26.78
C CYS A 135 -8.73 -12.33 -27.94
N SER A 136 -9.98 -12.73 -27.75
CA SER A 136 -11.05 -12.45 -28.71
C SER A 136 -12.43 -12.41 -28.02
N PRO A 137 -13.12 -11.25 -27.98
CA PRO A 137 -12.68 -9.92 -28.41
C PRO A 137 -11.64 -9.28 -27.44
N TYR A 138 -11.30 -8.01 -27.67
CA TYR A 138 -10.50 -7.19 -26.77
C TYR A 138 -11.09 -5.78 -26.61
N TYR A 139 -10.59 -5.06 -25.61
CA TYR A 139 -11.00 -3.70 -25.25
C TYR A 139 -9.77 -2.83 -24.97
N ASP A 140 -9.75 -1.62 -25.52
CA ASP A 140 -8.74 -0.63 -25.17
C ASP A 140 -9.10 0.03 -23.83
N ILE A 141 -8.17 -0.03 -22.89
CA ILE A 141 -8.31 0.55 -21.55
C ILE A 141 -7.14 1.48 -21.25
N GLN A 142 -7.28 2.30 -20.21
CA GLN A 142 -6.17 3.07 -19.64
C GLN A 142 -5.95 2.66 -18.20
N ILE A 143 -4.70 2.54 -17.77
CA ILE A 143 -4.34 2.17 -16.39
C ILE A 143 -3.48 3.27 -15.82
N ARG A 144 -3.86 3.82 -14.67
CA ARG A 144 -3.09 4.84 -13.96
C ARG A 144 -2.59 4.32 -12.62
N ASN A 145 -1.31 4.54 -12.34
CA ASN A 145 -0.67 4.21 -11.07
C ASN A 145 -0.83 5.35 -10.06
N CYS A 146 -1.65 5.17 -9.04
CA CYS A 146 -1.89 6.14 -7.96
C CYS A 146 -0.97 5.90 -6.73
N GLY A 147 0.19 5.27 -6.93
CA GLY A 147 1.16 4.94 -5.89
C GLY A 147 0.76 3.72 -5.06
N LYS A 148 -0.36 3.79 -4.33
CA LYS A 148 -0.84 2.69 -3.47
C LYS A 148 -1.76 1.70 -4.18
N PHE A 149 -2.36 2.11 -5.30
CA PHE A 149 -3.31 1.32 -6.08
C PHE A 149 -3.25 1.74 -7.55
N ASN A 150 -3.69 0.87 -8.43
CA ASN A 150 -4.03 1.19 -9.81
C ASN A 150 -5.52 1.54 -9.90
N ILE A 151 -5.83 2.43 -10.84
CA ILE A 151 -7.19 2.67 -11.33
C ILE A 151 -7.23 2.39 -12.83
N TYR A 152 -8.40 1.96 -13.28
CA TYR A 152 -8.59 1.43 -14.63
C TYR A 152 -9.71 2.22 -15.29
N LYS A 153 -9.44 2.84 -16.44
CA LYS A 153 -10.46 3.39 -17.31
C LYS A 153 -11.03 2.22 -18.11
N LEU A 154 -12.14 1.68 -17.63
CA LEU A 154 -12.83 0.53 -18.21
C LEU A 154 -13.91 0.99 -19.19
N THR A 155 -14.34 0.08 -20.05
CA THR A 155 -15.50 0.22 -20.94
C THR A 155 -16.48 -0.92 -20.68
N ASN A 156 -17.74 -0.78 -21.07
CA ASN A 156 -18.68 -1.90 -21.10
C ASN A 156 -18.17 -3.03 -21.99
N THR A 157 -18.42 -4.28 -21.60
CA THR A 157 -18.15 -5.43 -22.47
C THR A 157 -19.21 -5.54 -23.57
N LYS A 158 -18.82 -6.03 -24.76
CA LYS A 158 -19.71 -6.22 -25.92
C LYS A 158 -20.57 -7.47 -25.83
N ALA A 159 -20.29 -8.37 -24.88
CA ALA A 159 -21.07 -9.59 -24.67
C ALA A 159 -21.19 -9.93 -23.18
N CYS A 160 -22.03 -10.93 -22.90
CA CYS A 160 -22.37 -11.43 -21.58
C CYS A 160 -22.39 -12.98 -21.63
N PRO A 161 -21.88 -13.69 -20.61
CA PRO A 161 -21.20 -13.17 -19.43
C PRO A 161 -19.69 -12.98 -19.67
N GLN A 162 -19.27 -11.71 -19.65
CA GLN A 162 -17.86 -11.28 -19.64
C GLN A 162 -17.63 -10.40 -18.41
N GLY A 163 -16.44 -10.45 -17.81
CA GLY A 163 -16.16 -9.69 -16.60
C GLY A 163 -14.68 -9.39 -16.36
N TYR A 164 -14.37 -8.13 -16.01
CA TYR A 164 -13.02 -7.70 -15.66
C TYR A 164 -12.52 -8.40 -14.39
N CYS A 165 -11.39 -9.08 -14.57
CA CYS A 165 -10.75 -9.88 -13.55
C CYS A 165 -9.73 -9.09 -12.73
N PHE A 166 -9.62 -9.42 -11.45
CA PHE A 166 -8.57 -8.89 -10.58
C PHE A 166 -7.97 -10.02 -9.74
N VAL A 167 -6.69 -9.88 -9.38
CA VAL A 167 -5.97 -10.79 -8.49
C VAL A 167 -5.45 -10.02 -7.28
N ASP A 168 -5.65 -10.58 -6.09
CA ASP A 168 -4.84 -10.25 -4.92
C ASP A 168 -3.75 -11.31 -4.78
N PRO A 169 -2.49 -11.03 -5.16
CA PRO A 169 -1.41 -11.99 -5.02
C PRO A 169 -1.07 -12.32 -3.55
N CYS A 170 -1.62 -11.59 -2.58
CA CYS A 170 -1.51 -11.94 -1.15
C CYS A 170 -2.52 -13.00 -0.68
N HIS A 171 -3.54 -13.33 -1.50
CA HIS A 171 -4.51 -14.35 -1.15
C HIS A 171 -3.90 -15.76 -1.30
N PRO A 172 -4.08 -16.70 -0.34
CA PRO A 172 -3.44 -18.01 -0.38
C PRO A 172 -3.69 -18.84 -1.64
N SER A 173 -4.87 -18.70 -2.27
CA SER A 173 -5.22 -19.39 -3.53
C SER A 173 -4.54 -18.82 -4.77
N ASN A 174 -3.88 -17.67 -4.67
CA ASN A 174 -3.31 -16.93 -5.81
C ASN A 174 -1.77 -16.99 -5.86
N TYR A 175 -1.13 -17.73 -4.97
CA TYR A 175 0.32 -18.01 -5.00
C TYR A 175 0.62 -19.49 -4.74
N GLN A 176 1.74 -19.99 -5.27
CA GLN A 176 2.27 -21.31 -4.95
C GLN A 176 3.37 -21.21 -3.87
N ILE A 177 3.64 -22.30 -3.14
CA ILE A 177 4.74 -22.34 -2.16
C ILE A 177 6.03 -22.82 -2.82
N LEU A 178 7.02 -21.95 -2.95
CA LEU A 178 8.39 -22.35 -3.30
C LEU A 178 9.12 -22.81 -2.05
N SER A 179 9.27 -24.11 -1.90
CA SER A 179 10.00 -24.74 -0.79
C SER A 179 11.47 -24.93 -1.18
N GLY A 180 12.39 -24.33 -0.43
CA GLY A 180 13.84 -24.47 -0.65
C GLY A 180 14.66 -24.86 0.59
N GLN A 181 14.04 -24.77 1.78
CA GLN A 181 14.57 -25.00 3.13
C GLN A 181 15.88 -24.26 3.51
N VAL A 182 16.98 -24.48 2.79
CA VAL A 182 18.28 -23.82 3.01
C VAL A 182 19.00 -23.52 1.70
N LYS A 183 18.87 -24.36 0.66
CA LYS A 183 19.62 -24.23 -0.61
C LYS A 183 19.31 -22.97 -1.44
N ARG A 184 18.18 -22.32 -1.18
CA ARG A 184 17.82 -21.02 -1.77
C ARG A 184 18.37 -19.82 -0.99
N SER A 185 19.03 -20.07 0.13
CA SER A 185 19.69 -19.01 0.90
C SER A 185 20.83 -18.43 0.09
N SER A 186 20.84 -17.11 0.01
CA SER A 186 22.04 -16.26 -0.19
C SER A 186 23.33 -16.86 0.39
N ASN A 187 23.27 -17.25 1.66
CA ASN A 187 24.40 -17.70 2.47
C ASN A 187 24.63 -19.22 2.38
N TYR A 188 24.11 -19.91 1.36
CA TYR A 188 24.32 -21.34 1.16
C TYR A 188 25.25 -21.62 -0.02
N THR A 189 26.41 -22.22 0.27
CA THR A 189 27.32 -22.75 -0.75
C THR A 189 26.98 -24.21 -1.05
N LEU A 190 26.76 -24.53 -2.34
CA LEU A 190 26.54 -25.90 -2.79
C LEU A 190 27.80 -26.75 -2.55
N SER A 191 27.64 -27.91 -1.89
CA SER A 191 28.71 -28.91 -1.76
C SER A 191 28.78 -29.84 -2.99
N LYS A 192 29.85 -30.61 -3.13
CA LYS A 192 30.05 -31.57 -4.23
C LYS A 192 28.92 -32.61 -4.36
N ASN A 193 28.22 -32.91 -3.27
CA ASN A 193 27.14 -33.90 -3.23
C ASN A 193 25.75 -33.24 -3.35
N ASP A 194 25.68 -31.92 -3.44
CA ASP A 194 24.41 -31.21 -3.55
C ASP A 194 23.91 -31.17 -4.99
N LEU A 195 22.71 -31.69 -5.21
CA LEU A 195 21.93 -31.33 -6.38
C LEU A 195 21.60 -29.83 -6.32
N PRO A 196 21.89 -29.05 -7.38
CA PRO A 196 21.45 -27.67 -7.51
C PRO A 196 19.93 -27.62 -7.71
N ILE A 197 19.34 -26.46 -7.44
CA ILE A 197 17.92 -26.20 -7.73
C ILE A 197 17.79 -25.81 -9.21
N ASP A 198 16.75 -26.30 -9.88
CA ASP A 198 16.49 -26.03 -11.29
C ASP A 198 15.10 -25.40 -11.49
N ASP A 199 15.05 -24.06 -11.45
CA ASP A 199 13.83 -23.28 -11.68
C ASP A 199 13.46 -23.17 -13.18
N SER A 200 14.15 -23.87 -14.08
CA SER A 200 13.75 -23.94 -15.49
C SER A 200 12.45 -24.74 -15.67
N THR A 201 12.10 -25.56 -14.67
CA THR A 201 10.83 -26.29 -14.57
C THR A 201 9.73 -25.52 -13.85
N LEU A 202 10.02 -24.32 -13.32
CA LEU A 202 9.03 -23.45 -12.69
C LEU A 202 7.98 -23.00 -13.72
N THR A 203 6.76 -22.68 -13.28
CA THR A 203 5.76 -22.01 -14.14
C THR A 203 5.73 -20.52 -13.84
N THR A 204 5.61 -19.64 -14.84
CA THR A 204 5.55 -18.19 -14.60
C THR A 204 4.31 -17.81 -13.78
N ASN A 205 4.47 -17.53 -12.48
CA ASN A 205 3.37 -17.35 -11.53
C ASN A 205 3.80 -16.57 -10.28
N TRP A 206 2.85 -16.27 -9.39
CA TRP A 206 3.09 -15.78 -8.03
C TRP A 206 3.52 -16.91 -7.10
N TYR A 207 4.55 -16.64 -6.31
CA TYR A 207 5.15 -17.56 -5.36
C TYR A 207 5.36 -16.90 -4.00
N ARG A 208 5.00 -17.61 -2.93
CA ARG A 208 5.47 -17.33 -1.58
C ARG A 208 6.62 -18.29 -1.28
N ILE A 209 7.73 -17.75 -0.80
CA ILE A 209 8.88 -18.58 -0.41
C ILE A 209 8.65 -19.16 0.98
N LYS A 210 9.14 -20.38 1.19
CA LYS A 210 9.23 -21.01 2.50
C LYS A 210 10.63 -21.59 2.68
N SER A 211 11.55 -20.75 3.18
CA SER A 211 12.90 -21.15 3.61
C SER A 211 13.04 -21.03 5.14
N LYS A 212 14.05 -21.70 5.72
CA LYS A 212 14.49 -21.43 7.10
C LYS A 212 15.30 -20.13 7.20
N THR A 213 15.87 -19.69 6.09
CA THR A 213 16.85 -18.59 5.97
C THR A 213 16.23 -17.29 5.43
N GLY A 214 14.98 -17.00 5.78
CA GLY A 214 14.22 -15.87 5.24
C GLY A 214 13.61 -16.11 3.86
N ASN A 215 12.81 -15.14 3.40
CA ASN A 215 11.93 -15.29 2.24
C ASN A 215 12.06 -14.12 1.25
N ASP A 216 13.09 -13.28 1.37
CA ASP A 216 13.18 -12.03 0.64
C ASP A 216 14.24 -12.01 -0.47
N ILE A 217 13.91 -11.44 -1.63
CA ILE A 217 14.84 -11.41 -2.77
C ILE A 217 15.96 -10.41 -2.54
N VAL A 218 17.15 -10.88 -2.94
CA VAL A 218 18.44 -10.22 -3.00
C VAL A 218 18.40 -8.96 -3.87
N MET A 219 18.89 -7.83 -3.33
CA MET A 219 18.81 -6.53 -4.01
C MET A 219 20.16 -5.85 -4.29
N THR A 220 21.30 -6.47 -3.96
CA THR A 220 22.66 -5.93 -4.21
C THR A 220 23.45 -6.84 -5.16
N GLN A 221 24.36 -6.24 -5.95
CA GLN A 221 25.38 -7.00 -6.70
C GLN A 221 26.36 -7.65 -5.72
N GLN A 222 26.68 -8.92 -5.96
CA GLN A 222 27.41 -9.75 -5.02
C GLN A 222 28.36 -10.71 -5.73
N PRO A 223 29.49 -11.08 -5.09
CA PRO A 223 30.25 -12.26 -5.46
C PRO A 223 29.42 -13.54 -5.26
N ILE A 224 29.98 -14.68 -5.69
CA ILE A 224 29.43 -16.00 -5.34
C ILE A 224 29.30 -16.10 -3.79
N ASN A 225 28.11 -16.49 -3.31
CA ASN A 225 27.72 -16.80 -1.90
C ASN A 225 27.24 -15.67 -0.95
N GLN A 226 26.94 -14.44 -1.36
CA GLN A 226 26.34 -13.42 -0.47
C GLN A 226 25.28 -12.55 -1.15
N CYS A 227 24.46 -11.83 -0.36
CA CYS A 227 23.26 -11.07 -0.77
C CYS A 227 23.05 -9.77 0.04
N GLY A 228 22.08 -8.93 -0.33
CA GLY A 228 21.77 -7.70 0.42
C GLY A 228 20.38 -7.09 0.19
N SER A 229 20.13 -5.95 0.85
CA SER A 229 18.86 -5.62 1.52
C SER A 229 17.78 -4.82 0.76
N LEU A 230 16.54 -4.91 1.26
CA LEU A 230 15.33 -4.29 0.71
C LEU A 230 15.13 -2.81 1.10
N PRO A 231 14.55 -1.97 0.22
CA PRO A 231 13.99 -0.66 0.59
C PRO A 231 12.65 -0.77 1.34
N ASN A 232 12.34 0.27 2.13
CA ASN A 232 11.23 0.30 3.09
C ASN A 232 9.81 0.21 2.46
N THR A 233 8.87 -0.27 3.27
CA THR A 233 7.53 -0.76 2.98
C THR A 233 6.56 0.18 2.24
N PHE A 234 5.86 -0.35 1.22
CA PHE A 234 4.55 0.14 0.76
C PHE A 234 3.67 -1.01 0.24
N ILE A 235 2.34 -0.85 0.36
CA ILE A 235 1.29 -1.84 0.04
C ILE A 235 1.03 -1.94 -1.49
N LYS A 236 2.07 -1.95 -2.32
CA LYS A 236 1.99 -2.06 -3.78
C LYS A 236 2.75 -3.28 -4.29
N THR A 237 2.31 -3.82 -5.42
CA THR A 237 3.18 -4.64 -6.28
C THR A 237 4.13 -3.71 -7.03
N VAL A 238 5.43 -4.00 -6.96
CA VAL A 238 6.48 -3.26 -7.65
C VAL A 238 7.26 -4.20 -8.57
N ASP A 239 7.67 -3.72 -9.73
CA ASP A 239 8.59 -4.46 -10.59
C ASP A 239 10.02 -4.31 -10.05
N ARG A 240 10.81 -5.39 -10.09
CA ARG A 240 12.23 -5.40 -9.73
C ARG A 240 13.02 -6.12 -10.80
N LYS A 241 14.24 -5.68 -11.08
CA LYS A 241 15.20 -6.44 -11.86
C LYS A 241 15.98 -7.36 -10.92
N VAL A 242 16.19 -8.60 -11.36
CA VAL A 242 17.13 -9.55 -10.75
C VAL A 242 18.10 -10.02 -11.82
N CYS A 243 19.32 -10.35 -11.39
CA CYS A 243 20.42 -10.76 -12.25
C CYS A 243 20.65 -12.26 -12.13
N MET A 244 20.88 -12.92 -13.27
CA MET A 244 21.51 -14.23 -13.33
C MET A 244 23.02 -14.06 -13.51
N SER A 245 23.81 -14.62 -12.61
CA SER A 245 25.28 -14.61 -12.65
C SER A 245 25.82 -16.03 -12.80
N ASP A 246 26.99 -16.17 -13.42
CA ASP A 246 27.73 -17.43 -13.47
C ASP A 246 29.14 -17.28 -12.88
N VAL A 247 30.01 -18.27 -13.09
CA VAL A 247 31.37 -18.32 -12.50
C VAL A 247 32.30 -17.24 -13.09
N ASN A 248 32.01 -16.76 -14.30
CA ASN A 248 32.93 -15.92 -15.08
C ASN A 248 32.40 -14.50 -15.32
N ASN A 249 31.10 -14.27 -15.17
CA ASN A 249 30.47 -13.02 -15.56
C ASN A 249 29.31 -12.62 -14.63
N PHE A 250 29.36 -11.38 -14.15
CA PHE A 250 28.44 -10.83 -13.18
C PHE A 250 27.21 -10.24 -13.89
N CYS A 251 26.01 -10.75 -13.60
CA CYS A 251 24.76 -10.35 -14.27
C CYS A 251 24.77 -10.50 -15.80
N GLN A 252 24.82 -11.74 -16.31
CA GLN A 252 24.69 -12.00 -17.74
C GLN A 252 23.29 -11.70 -18.30
N VAL A 253 22.25 -11.99 -17.52
CA VAL A 253 20.85 -11.82 -17.93
C VAL A 253 20.07 -11.11 -16.82
N GLU A 254 19.48 -9.97 -17.15
CA GLU A 254 18.51 -9.29 -16.30
C GLU A 254 17.10 -9.84 -16.57
N THR A 255 16.40 -10.26 -15.51
CA THR A 255 15.00 -10.66 -15.56
C THR A 255 14.17 -9.69 -14.71
N THR A 256 13.02 -9.25 -15.22
CA THR A 256 12.07 -8.45 -14.43
C THR A 256 11.07 -9.35 -13.73
N ILE A 257 11.07 -9.31 -12.41
CA ILE A 257 10.12 -9.96 -11.52
C ILE A 257 9.14 -8.93 -10.93
N LYS A 258 8.08 -9.38 -10.25
CA LYS A 258 7.21 -8.49 -9.46
C LYS A 258 7.26 -8.88 -7.99
N VAL A 259 7.32 -7.91 -7.09
CA VAL A 259 7.40 -8.10 -5.64
C VAL A 259 6.20 -7.46 -4.96
N ARG A 260 5.58 -8.15 -4.02
CA ARG A 260 4.46 -7.65 -3.23
C ARG A 260 4.63 -8.02 -1.75
N ASN A 261 4.68 -7.01 -0.89
CA ASN A 261 4.57 -7.20 0.55
C ASN A 261 3.08 -7.39 0.95
N CYS A 262 2.81 -8.40 1.77
CA CYS A 262 1.48 -8.81 2.24
C CYS A 262 1.28 -8.59 3.74
N GLY A 263 2.12 -7.75 4.37
CA GLY A 263 2.16 -7.50 5.81
C GLY A 263 3.15 -8.42 6.52
N ASN A 264 2.83 -9.71 6.61
CA ASN A 264 3.63 -10.71 7.35
C ASN A 264 4.44 -11.66 6.46
N PHE A 265 4.33 -11.55 5.14
CA PHE A 265 5.18 -12.24 4.16
C PHE A 265 5.26 -11.45 2.85
N THR A 266 6.24 -11.78 2.03
CA THR A 266 6.39 -11.25 0.67
C THR A 266 6.06 -12.34 -0.35
N VAL A 267 5.45 -11.94 -1.48
CA VAL A 267 5.21 -12.81 -2.64
C VAL A 267 5.85 -12.23 -3.90
N TYR A 268 6.21 -13.14 -4.80
CA TYR A 268 7.08 -12.90 -5.94
C TYR A 268 6.45 -13.45 -7.21
N TYR A 269 6.23 -12.61 -8.21
CA TYR A 269 5.89 -13.08 -9.56
C TYR A 269 7.20 -13.40 -10.28
N LEU A 270 7.48 -14.69 -10.43
CA LEU A 270 8.73 -15.22 -10.94
C LEU A 270 8.50 -15.83 -12.33
N PRO A 271 9.18 -15.33 -13.38
CA PRO A 271 9.25 -16.02 -14.66
C PRO A 271 9.99 -17.37 -14.56
N THR A 272 9.67 -18.29 -15.46
CA THR A 272 10.49 -19.49 -15.74
C THR A 272 11.93 -19.09 -16.05
N THR A 273 12.95 -19.74 -15.48
CA THR A 273 14.33 -19.46 -15.91
C THR A 273 14.59 -20.09 -17.28
N THR A 274 15.37 -19.41 -18.13
CA THR A 274 15.70 -19.90 -19.48
C THR A 274 16.91 -20.84 -19.51
N THR A 275 17.53 -21.06 -18.34
CA THR A 275 18.78 -21.81 -18.17
C THR A 275 18.59 -22.91 -17.14
N LYS A 276 19.03 -24.11 -17.50
CA LYS A 276 19.01 -25.28 -16.61
C LYS A 276 19.91 -25.06 -15.40
N ASN A 277 19.48 -25.55 -14.23
CA ASN A 277 20.15 -25.42 -12.93
C ASN A 277 20.30 -23.97 -12.41
N ALA A 278 19.59 -23.00 -13.01
CA ALA A 278 19.47 -21.66 -12.43
C ALA A 278 18.29 -21.61 -11.47
N ALA A 279 18.45 -20.87 -10.36
CA ALA A 279 17.42 -20.73 -9.34
C ALA A 279 17.35 -19.30 -8.79
N TYR A 280 16.17 -18.89 -8.33
CA TYR A 280 16.03 -17.66 -7.56
C TYR A 280 16.52 -17.87 -6.11
N CYS A 281 17.37 -16.94 -5.65
CA CYS A 281 17.96 -16.91 -4.31
C CYS A 281 17.28 -15.85 -3.41
N PHE A 282 17.31 -16.07 -2.10
CA PHE A 282 16.62 -15.27 -1.08
C PHE A 282 17.45 -15.14 0.21
N GLU A 283 17.21 -14.10 1.00
CA GLU A 283 17.97 -13.74 2.20
C GLU A 283 17.10 -13.59 3.46
N GLN A 284 17.76 -13.64 4.61
CA GLN A 284 17.19 -13.44 5.94
C GLN A 284 17.20 -11.95 6.32
N HIS A 285 16.01 -11.36 6.39
CA HIS A 285 15.85 -9.99 6.88
C HIS A 285 15.67 -9.96 8.41
N ASP A 286 16.66 -10.47 9.15
CA ASP A 286 16.73 -10.21 10.60
C ASP A 286 16.90 -8.70 10.79
N ILE A 287 15.91 -8.05 11.39
CA ILE A 287 16.06 -6.66 11.84
C ILE A 287 17.21 -6.67 12.84
N PRO A 288 18.32 -5.95 12.59
CA PRO A 288 19.47 -6.01 13.48
C PRO A 288 19.03 -5.66 14.90
N TRP A 289 19.48 -6.43 15.89
CA TRP A 289 19.08 -6.20 17.29
C TRP A 289 19.37 -4.75 17.73
N ILE A 290 20.39 -4.10 17.15
CA ILE A 290 20.71 -2.68 17.30
C ILE A 290 19.56 -1.76 16.83
N VAL A 291 18.90 -2.09 15.72
CA VAL A 291 17.73 -1.35 15.22
C VAL A 291 16.52 -1.57 16.13
N VAL A 292 16.32 -2.79 16.64
CA VAL A 292 15.25 -3.08 17.62
C VAL A 292 15.49 -2.31 18.93
N VAL A 293 16.71 -2.35 19.47
CA VAL A 293 17.10 -1.66 20.70
C VAL A 293 17.04 -0.14 20.55
N SER A 294 17.49 0.43 19.43
CA SER A 294 17.41 1.88 19.19
C SER A 294 15.97 2.38 19.02
N VAL A 295 15.09 1.63 18.33
CA VAL A 295 13.65 1.96 18.26
C VAL A 295 13.01 1.88 19.65
N LEU A 296 13.30 0.84 20.43
CA LEU A 296 12.81 0.72 21.81
C LEU A 296 13.32 1.86 22.71
N ALA A 297 14.60 2.24 22.59
CA ALA A 297 15.18 3.36 23.32
C ALA A 297 14.49 4.69 22.98
N VAL A 298 14.25 4.97 21.69
CA VAL A 298 13.51 6.18 21.26
C VAL A 298 12.08 6.18 21.81
N VAL A 299 11.38 5.04 21.77
CA VAL A 299 10.03 4.89 22.35
C VAL A 299 10.04 5.15 23.86
N ILE A 300 11.02 4.60 24.59
CA ILE A 300 11.19 4.83 26.04
C ILE A 300 11.47 6.31 26.33
N ILE A 301 12.37 6.96 25.59
CA ILE A 301 12.67 8.39 25.72
C ILE A 301 11.41 9.24 25.50
N LEU A 302 10.60 8.92 24.48
CA LEU A 302 9.33 9.61 24.23
C LEU A 302 8.32 9.41 25.38
N PHE A 303 8.19 8.20 25.93
CA PHE A 303 7.34 7.97 27.10
C PHE A 303 7.80 8.75 28.34
N ILE A 304 9.12 8.80 28.59
CA ILE A 304 9.71 9.57 29.69
C ILE A 304 9.45 11.07 29.49
N ALA A 305 9.66 11.60 28.28
CA ALA A 305 9.38 13.00 27.95
C ALA A 305 7.89 13.34 28.14
N ILE A 306 6.98 12.50 27.66
CA ILE A 306 5.53 12.66 27.85
C ILE A 306 5.15 12.61 29.33
N PHE A 307 5.78 11.75 30.13
CA PHE A 307 5.56 11.69 31.58
C PHE A 307 6.00 12.98 32.27
N PHE A 308 7.20 13.50 31.97
CA PHE A 308 7.66 14.77 32.52
C PHE A 308 6.77 15.95 32.08
N ILE A 309 6.38 16.03 30.80
CA ILE A 309 5.44 17.06 30.32
C ILE A 309 4.11 16.99 31.08
N LYS A 310 3.58 15.79 31.35
CA LYS A 310 2.38 15.60 32.18
C LYS A 310 2.58 16.00 33.65
N GLN A 311 3.77 15.82 34.22
CA GLN A 311 4.07 16.24 35.59
C GLN A 311 4.23 17.77 35.68
N PHE A 312 4.95 18.40 34.74
CA PHE A 312 5.09 19.85 34.66
C PHE A 312 3.72 20.54 34.45
N THR A 313 2.89 20.05 33.53
CA THR A 313 1.54 20.61 33.30
C THR A 313 0.57 20.39 34.47
N LYS A 314 0.77 19.35 35.30
CA LYS A 314 0.06 19.20 36.58
C LYS A 314 0.55 20.20 37.64
N ARG A 315 1.86 20.47 37.68
CA ARG A 315 2.48 21.38 38.67
C ARG A 315 2.09 22.83 38.38
N THR A 316 2.22 23.29 37.14
CA THR A 316 1.78 24.64 36.74
C THR A 316 0.28 24.86 36.96
N LYS A 317 -0.55 23.84 36.72
CA LYS A 317 -1.98 23.89 37.10
C LYS A 317 -2.18 24.09 38.61
N ARG A 318 -1.44 23.36 39.44
CA ARG A 318 -1.52 23.48 40.90
C ARG A 318 -1.11 24.88 41.37
N ASP A 319 -0.03 25.42 40.84
CA ASP A 319 0.44 26.76 41.20
C ASP A 319 -0.60 27.83 40.79
N SER A 320 -1.18 27.73 39.58
CA SER A 320 -2.26 28.63 39.12
C SER A 320 -3.58 28.53 39.90
N THR A 321 -3.83 27.43 40.62
CA THR A 321 -4.99 27.32 41.51
C THR A 321 -4.76 27.92 42.90
N VAL A 322 -3.51 27.99 43.38
CA VAL A 322 -3.19 28.59 44.69
C VAL A 322 -3.29 30.12 44.64
N GLU A 323 -3.00 30.73 43.49
CA GLU A 323 -3.05 32.19 43.30
C GLU A 323 -4.47 32.78 43.22
N ASN A 324 -5.52 31.94 43.27
CA ASN A 324 -6.92 32.35 43.14
C ASN A 324 -7.76 32.23 44.43
N GLU A 325 -7.19 31.83 45.57
CA GLU A 325 -7.92 31.83 46.85
C GLU A 325 -7.89 33.23 47.50
N LYS A 326 -9.05 33.88 47.50
CA LYS A 326 -9.26 35.21 48.09
C LYS A 326 -9.30 35.12 49.62
N PRO A 327 -8.51 35.93 50.37
CA PRO A 327 -8.48 35.84 51.83
C PRO A 327 -9.82 36.28 52.46
N PRO A 328 -10.20 35.70 53.62
CA PRO A 328 -11.44 36.03 54.31
C PRO A 328 -11.43 37.46 54.89
N PRO A 329 -12.60 38.11 55.03
CA PRO A 329 -12.68 39.49 55.51
C PRO A 329 -12.37 39.61 57.01
N TYR A 330 -11.59 40.63 57.35
CA TYR A 330 -11.15 40.95 58.72
C TYR A 330 -12.22 41.73 59.48
N THR A 331 -12.56 41.29 60.70
CA THR A 331 -13.47 42.01 61.61
C THR A 331 -12.68 42.69 62.75
N PRO A 332 -12.75 44.03 62.91
CA PRO A 332 -12.03 44.73 63.97
C PRO A 332 -12.74 44.58 65.33
N LYS A 333 -11.97 44.35 66.40
CA LYS A 333 -12.44 44.47 67.78
C LYS A 333 -12.43 45.94 68.21
N ILE A 334 -13.47 46.37 68.93
CA ILE A 334 -13.54 47.68 69.58
C ILE A 334 -13.29 47.46 71.08
N GLU A 335 -12.44 48.29 71.68
CA GLU A 335 -11.99 48.20 73.06
C GLU A 335 -12.21 49.53 73.78
N HIS A 336 -13.17 49.59 74.72
CA HIS A 336 -13.39 50.61 75.76
C HIS A 336 -14.41 50.03 76.76
N GLY A 337 -14.29 50.09 78.09
CA GLY A 337 -13.20 50.51 78.97
C GLY A 337 -13.50 50.14 80.45
N MET A 338 -12.51 50.24 81.34
CA MET A 338 -12.65 50.21 82.83
C MET A 338 -13.51 51.39 83.35
N PRO A 339 -13.99 51.46 84.62
CA PRO A 339 -13.44 50.86 85.87
C PRO A 339 -14.57 50.36 86.85
N PRO A 340 -14.42 50.30 88.21
CA PRO A 340 -13.25 50.18 89.09
C PRO A 340 -13.27 48.94 90.04
N LEU A 341 -12.22 48.83 90.86
CA LEU A 341 -12.02 47.84 91.94
C LEU A 341 -13.09 47.87 93.05
N GLN A 342 -13.41 46.71 93.64
CA GLN A 342 -13.46 46.61 95.11
C GLN A 342 -13.17 45.20 95.67
N HIS A 343 -12.75 45.22 96.93
CA HIS A 343 -11.95 44.26 97.69
C HIS A 343 -12.71 43.10 98.35
N LYS A 344 -11.90 42.15 98.86
CA LYS A 344 -12.14 41.08 99.86
C LYS A 344 -12.75 39.77 99.34
N HIS A 345 -12.10 38.63 99.52
CA HIS A 345 -11.61 37.89 100.71
C HIS A 345 -12.67 36.96 101.30
N ASP A 346 -12.25 35.69 101.43
CA ASP A 346 -12.61 34.60 102.36
C ASP A 346 -12.49 33.30 101.54
N GLN A 347 -11.46 32.45 101.73
CA GLN A 347 -11.30 31.47 102.81
C GLN A 347 -12.61 30.69 103.09
N GLN A 348 -12.62 29.35 103.08
CA GLN A 348 -11.55 28.44 103.51
C GLN A 348 -11.57 27.11 102.73
#